data_AF-A0A8T4KPB2-F1
#
_entry.id   AF-A0A8T4KPB2-F1
#
_cell.length_a   1.000
_cell.length_b   1.000
_cell.length_c   1.000
_cell.angle_alpha   90.00
_cell.angle_beta   90.00
_cell.angle_gamma   90.00
#
_symmetry.space_group_name_H-M   'P 1'
#
loop_
_entity.id
_entity.type
_entity.pdbx_description
1 polymer ?
#
loop_
_entity_poly.entity_id
_entity_poly.type
_entity_poly.pdbx_seq_one_letter_code
_entity_poly.pdbx_strand_id
1 'polypeptide(L)'
;MSKGVDPLIASAVLIIIAVASWIIVSNWVKQISSDQAETIKNQSETSLRCTYADMYIDRFIIDCNSTCTNANHTIITIVKNSGEIPIYASNIYITNKTGSVFSFSANITKIGAGDMVNLTILSEADCTGFNSSSKIKEILVSSTNCPSDAYDSFDANDVEFQRC
;
A
#
# COMPACT_ATOMS: atom_id res chain seq x y z
N MET A 1 -20.55 -59.97 33.91
CA MET A 1 -21.23 -58.93 33.12
C MET A 1 -20.22 -58.31 32.17
N SER A 2 -20.23 -58.74 30.92
CA SER A 2 -19.57 -58.07 29.78
C SER A 2 -20.30 -58.57 28.54
N LYS A 3 -21.25 -57.78 28.04
CA LYS A 3 -21.90 -58.08 26.74
C LYS A 3 -20.87 -57.70 25.68
N GLY A 4 -20.22 -58.72 25.11
CA GLY A 4 -19.31 -58.55 23.99
C GLY A 4 -20.09 -58.01 22.80
N VAL A 5 -19.67 -56.86 22.30
CA VAL A 5 -20.20 -56.26 21.08
C VAL A 5 -19.84 -57.20 19.92
N ASP A 6 -20.83 -57.61 19.13
CA ASP A 6 -20.60 -58.47 17.97
C ASP A 6 -19.57 -57.82 17.03
N PRO A 7 -18.49 -58.52 16.66
CA PRO A 7 -17.38 -57.97 15.87
C PRO A 7 -17.80 -57.46 14.49
N LEU A 8 -18.95 -57.93 13.99
CA LEU A 8 -19.60 -57.46 12.76
C LEU A 8 -20.17 -56.04 12.87
N ILE A 9 -20.66 -55.63 14.04
CA ILE A 9 -21.22 -54.29 14.25
C ILE A 9 -20.08 -53.27 14.44
N ALA A 10 -19.00 -53.68 15.12
CA ALA A 10 -17.84 -52.82 15.35
C ALA A 10 -17.12 -52.42 14.04
N SER A 11 -16.99 -53.35 13.08
CA SER A 11 -16.35 -53.08 11.79
C SER A 11 -17.18 -52.14 10.90
N ALA A 12 -18.50 -52.32 10.86
CA ALA A 12 -19.42 -51.45 10.13
C ALA A 12 -19.39 -50.00 10.65
N VAL A 13 -19.36 -49.81 11.97
CA VAL A 13 -19.27 -48.48 12.59
C VAL A 13 -17.94 -47.79 12.26
N LEU A 14 -16.83 -48.53 12.26
CA LEU A 14 -15.51 -47.99 11.88
C LEU A 14 -15.47 -47.52 10.42
N ILE A 15 -16.09 -48.26 9.51
CA ILE A 15 -16.15 -47.89 8.09
C ILE A 15 -16.96 -46.60 7.90
N ILE A 16 -18.09 -46.45 8.60
CA ILE A 16 -18.92 -45.25 8.51
C ILE A 16 -18.17 -44.00 9.01
N ILE A 17 -17.43 -44.13 10.12
CA ILE A 17 -16.63 -43.03 10.67
C ILE A 17 -15.50 -42.63 9.70
N ALA A 18 -14.84 -43.62 9.07
CA ALA A 18 -13.77 -43.37 8.10
C ALA A 18 -14.29 -42.66 6.82
N VAL A 19 -15.48 -43.01 6.34
CA VAL A 19 -16.07 -42.33 5.16
C VAL A 19 -16.52 -40.92 5.52
N ALA A 20 -17.10 -40.72 6.71
CA ALA A 20 -17.53 -39.40 7.18
C ALA A 20 -16.34 -38.44 7.35
N SER A 21 -15.22 -38.90 7.93
CA SER A 21 -14.02 -38.08 8.06
C SER A 21 -13.41 -37.73 6.71
N TRP A 22 -13.43 -38.65 5.73
CA TRP A 22 -12.94 -38.39 4.38
C TRP A 22 -13.74 -37.29 3.66
N ILE A 23 -15.07 -37.30 3.79
CA ILE A 23 -15.95 -36.27 3.19
C ILE A 23 -15.62 -34.88 3.75
N ILE A 24 -15.44 -34.77 5.07
CA ILE A 24 -15.09 -33.50 5.74
C ILE A 24 -13.73 -32.98 5.23
N VAL A 25 -12.71 -33.84 5.18
CA VAL A 25 -11.38 -33.45 4.69
C VAL A 25 -11.42 -33.04 3.22
N SER A 26 -12.16 -33.77 2.37
CA SER A 26 -12.25 -33.46 0.94
C SER A 26 -12.95 -32.13 0.67
N ASN A 27 -13.99 -31.78 1.44
CA ASN A 27 -14.66 -30.49 1.33
C ASN A 27 -13.74 -29.34 1.79
N TRP A 28 -12.98 -29.54 2.86
CA TRP A 28 -12.04 -28.54 3.36
C TRP A 28 -10.89 -28.27 2.37
N VAL A 29 -10.33 -29.32 1.76
CA VAL A 29 -9.27 -29.18 0.72
C VAL A 29 -9.79 -28.43 -0.51
N LYS A 30 -11.03 -28.71 -0.95
CA LYS A 30 -11.66 -27.99 -2.07
C LYS A 30 -11.86 -26.51 -1.75
N GLN A 31 -12.31 -26.19 -0.54
CA GLN A 31 -12.54 -24.82 -0.09
C GLN A 31 -11.22 -24.04 -0.04
N ILE A 32 -10.19 -24.58 0.61
CA ILE A 32 -8.86 -23.99 0.66
C ILE A 32 -8.28 -23.78 -0.74
N SER A 33 -8.41 -24.77 -1.63
CA SER A 33 -7.88 -24.66 -2.98
C SER A 33 -8.60 -23.57 -3.79
N SER A 34 -9.93 -23.44 -3.62
CA SER A 34 -10.72 -22.39 -4.27
C SER A 34 -10.34 -21.00 -3.75
N ASP A 35 -10.24 -20.85 -2.42
CA ASP A 35 -9.90 -19.57 -1.78
C ASP A 35 -8.47 -19.13 -2.14
N GLN A 36 -7.53 -20.09 -2.22
CA GLN A 36 -6.17 -19.82 -2.69
C GLN A 36 -6.14 -19.45 -4.17
N ALA A 37 -6.89 -20.14 -5.03
CA ALA A 37 -6.95 -19.82 -6.45
C ALA A 37 -7.52 -18.42 -6.71
N GLU A 38 -8.57 -18.03 -5.97
CA GLU A 38 -9.14 -16.68 -6.07
C GLU A 38 -8.17 -15.60 -5.56
N THR A 39 -7.48 -15.87 -4.44
CA THR A 39 -6.45 -14.97 -3.90
C THR A 39 -5.31 -14.77 -4.90
N ILE A 40 -4.79 -15.86 -5.48
CA ILE A 40 -3.72 -15.81 -6.49
C ILE A 40 -4.20 -15.06 -7.73
N LYS A 41 -5.42 -15.35 -8.21
CA LYS A 41 -5.99 -14.67 -9.36
C LYS A 41 -6.11 -13.16 -9.13
N ASN A 42 -6.62 -12.74 -7.98
CA ASN A 42 -6.77 -11.32 -7.65
C ASN A 42 -5.40 -10.61 -7.53
N GLN A 43 -4.40 -11.28 -6.96
CA GLN A 43 -3.04 -10.77 -6.89
C GLN A 43 -2.39 -10.66 -8.28
N SER A 44 -2.54 -11.69 -9.12
CA SER A 44 -2.01 -11.67 -10.49
C SER A 44 -2.69 -10.61 -11.36
N GLU A 45 -4.02 -10.47 -11.27
CA GLU A 45 -4.76 -9.45 -12.00
C GLU A 45 -4.33 -8.05 -11.56
N THR A 46 -4.16 -7.83 -10.26
CA THR A 46 -3.66 -6.55 -9.72
C THR A 46 -2.24 -6.28 -10.21
N SER A 47 -1.33 -7.27 -10.14
CA SER A 47 0.05 -7.13 -10.60
C SER A 47 0.14 -6.83 -12.10
N LEU A 48 -0.66 -7.51 -12.93
CA LEU A 48 -0.72 -7.24 -14.37
C LEU A 48 -1.25 -5.84 -14.67
N ARG A 49 -2.26 -5.37 -13.92
CA ARG A 49 -2.79 -4.01 -14.09
C ARG A 49 -1.76 -2.96 -13.67
N CYS A 50 -1.04 -3.18 -12.57
CA CYS A 50 -0.03 -2.25 -12.07
C CYS A 50 1.24 -2.20 -12.94
N THR A 51 1.48 -3.19 -13.79
CA THR A 51 2.58 -3.15 -14.77
C THR A 51 2.47 -1.96 -15.75
N TYR A 52 1.25 -1.45 -15.96
CA TYR A 52 0.98 -0.27 -16.81
C TYR A 52 0.73 1.01 -16.00
N ALA A 53 0.92 0.96 -14.67
CA ALA A 53 0.86 2.13 -13.82
C ALA A 53 2.24 2.78 -13.79
N ASP A 54 2.29 4.08 -14.03
CA ASP A 54 3.51 4.85 -13.91
C ASP A 54 3.16 6.22 -13.34
N MET A 55 4.01 6.72 -12.46
CA MET A 55 3.78 7.95 -11.73
C MET A 55 5.05 8.78 -11.74
N TYR A 56 4.89 10.09 -11.86
CA TYR A 56 6.00 11.03 -11.90
C TYR A 56 5.70 12.24 -11.03
N ILE A 57 6.68 12.67 -10.22
CA ILE A 57 6.61 13.89 -9.44
C ILE A 57 7.15 15.04 -10.29
N ASP A 58 6.26 15.93 -10.72
CA ASP A 58 6.63 17.10 -11.54
C ASP A 58 7.24 18.21 -10.68
N ARG A 59 6.68 18.42 -9.47
CA ARG A 59 7.15 19.46 -8.57
C ARG A 59 6.86 19.13 -7.12
N PHE A 60 7.78 19.52 -6.25
CA PHE A 60 7.61 19.45 -4.81
C PHE A 60 7.91 20.80 -4.16
N ILE A 61 6.94 21.34 -3.43
CA ILE A 61 7.03 22.63 -2.75
C ILE A 61 6.76 22.43 -1.25
N ILE A 62 7.63 23.00 -0.42
CA ILE A 62 7.48 23.01 1.04
C ILE A 62 7.33 24.46 1.52
N ASP A 63 6.24 24.76 2.22
CA ASP A 63 6.04 25.99 2.98
C ASP A 63 5.94 25.64 4.47
N CYS A 64 7.01 25.90 5.22
CA CYS A 64 7.10 25.64 6.65
C CYS A 64 6.69 26.82 7.53
N ASN A 65 6.10 27.87 6.94
CA ASN A 65 5.80 29.13 7.61
C ASN A 65 7.06 29.82 8.22
N SER A 66 6.95 31.07 8.64
CA SER A 66 8.10 31.90 9.03
C SER A 66 8.85 31.45 10.30
N THR A 67 8.27 30.55 11.10
CA THR A 67 8.87 30.11 12.38
C THR A 67 9.55 28.76 12.31
N CYS A 68 9.38 27.98 11.23
CA CYS A 68 9.88 26.60 11.06
C CYS A 68 9.55 25.60 12.20
N THR A 69 8.90 26.06 13.27
CA THR A 69 8.68 25.37 14.55
C THR A 69 7.21 25.58 14.94
N ASN A 70 6.53 24.47 15.26
CA ASN A 70 5.14 24.42 15.75
C ASN A 70 4.16 25.34 14.99
N ALA A 71 4.21 25.28 13.66
CA ALA A 71 3.29 26.03 12.80
C ALA A 71 2.73 25.11 11.72
N ASN A 72 1.49 25.41 11.30
CA ASN A 72 0.86 24.75 10.15
C ASN A 72 1.76 24.94 8.94
N HIS A 73 2.27 23.84 8.40
CA HIS A 73 3.03 23.82 7.17
C HIS A 73 2.20 23.21 6.05
N THR A 74 2.48 23.67 4.84
CA THR A 74 1.83 23.22 3.62
C THR A 74 2.85 22.51 2.74
N ILE A 75 2.58 21.25 2.43
CA ILE A 75 3.34 20.49 1.43
C ILE A 75 2.48 20.43 0.18
N ILE A 76 3.02 20.93 -0.93
CA ILE A 76 2.36 20.90 -2.23
C ILE A 76 3.19 20.00 -3.14
N THR A 77 2.57 18.97 -3.67
CA THR A 77 3.22 18.05 -4.61
C THR A 77 2.38 17.92 -5.85
N ILE A 78 3.00 18.17 -6.99
CA ILE A 78 2.37 18.02 -8.30
C ILE A 78 2.77 16.64 -8.82
N VAL A 79 1.77 15.77 -8.94
CA VAL A 79 1.96 14.39 -9.37
C VAL A 79 1.27 14.19 -10.71
N LYS A 80 1.96 13.57 -11.64
CA LYS A 80 1.44 13.18 -12.95
C LYS A 80 1.37 11.66 -13.04
N ASN A 81 0.29 11.16 -13.63
CA ASN A 81 0.19 9.76 -14.02
C ASN A 81 0.67 9.61 -15.46
N SER A 82 1.87 9.06 -15.66
CA SER A 82 2.43 8.76 -16.98
C SER A 82 2.00 7.39 -17.51
N GLY A 83 1.33 6.58 -16.69
CA GLY A 83 0.82 5.27 -17.06
C GLY A 83 -0.49 5.29 -17.85
N GLU A 84 -0.97 4.09 -18.17
CA GLU A 84 -2.20 3.88 -18.95
C GLU A 84 -3.44 3.62 -18.06
N ILE A 85 -3.22 3.35 -16.77
CA ILE A 85 -4.31 3.08 -15.80
C ILE A 85 -4.41 4.19 -14.75
N PRO A 86 -5.60 4.47 -14.20
CA PRO A 86 -5.74 5.43 -13.12
C PRO A 86 -5.04 4.98 -11.85
N ILE A 87 -4.37 5.91 -11.18
CA ILE A 87 -3.68 5.70 -9.90
C ILE A 87 -4.31 6.54 -8.78
N TYR A 88 -4.12 6.11 -7.54
CA TYR A 88 -4.64 6.79 -6.36
C TYR A 88 -3.48 7.18 -5.45
N ALA A 89 -3.05 8.43 -5.51
CA ALA A 89 -2.00 8.94 -4.64
C ALA A 89 -2.59 9.41 -3.30
N SER A 90 -1.94 9.04 -2.19
CA SER A 90 -2.31 9.51 -0.85
C SER A 90 -1.13 9.71 0.08
N ASN A 91 -0.01 9.02 -0.12
CA ASN A 91 1.07 9.00 0.85
C ASN A 91 2.32 9.67 0.28
N ILE A 92 2.88 10.58 1.07
CA ILE A 92 4.12 11.27 0.79
C ILE A 92 5.09 10.96 1.93
N TYR A 93 6.29 10.51 1.58
CA TYR A 93 7.33 10.20 2.54
C TYR A 93 8.53 11.10 2.26
N ILE A 94 9.01 11.79 3.28
CA ILE A 94 10.23 12.60 3.21
C ILE A 94 11.27 11.93 4.09
N THR A 95 12.38 11.53 3.49
CA THR A 95 13.51 10.94 4.21
C THR A 95 14.59 12.00 4.39
N ASN A 96 15.00 12.27 5.62
CA ASN A 96 16.14 13.13 5.92
C ASN A 96 17.45 12.33 5.74
N LYS A 97 18.55 13.04 5.46
CA LYS A 97 19.91 12.48 5.47
C LYS A 97 20.33 11.83 6.80
N THR A 98 19.70 12.19 7.92
CA THR A 98 19.89 11.51 9.21
C THR A 98 19.22 10.13 9.28
N GLY A 99 18.36 9.79 8.31
CA GLY A 99 17.60 8.54 8.26
C GLY A 99 16.19 8.61 8.87
N SER A 100 15.78 9.77 9.39
CA SER A 100 14.40 9.97 9.85
C SER A 100 13.44 10.03 8.66
N VAL A 101 12.32 9.31 8.76
CA VAL A 101 11.25 9.30 7.74
C VAL A 101 10.03 10.03 8.30
N PHE A 102 9.60 11.07 7.59
CA PHE A 102 8.37 11.81 7.84
C PHE A 102 7.31 11.32 6.87
N SER A 103 6.19 10.82 7.39
CA SER A 103 5.07 10.36 6.57
C SER A 103 3.91 11.34 6.67
N PHE A 104 3.38 11.70 5.50
CA PHE A 104 2.24 12.60 5.36
C PHE A 104 1.17 11.91 4.53
N SER A 105 -0.08 12.02 4.99
CA SER A 105 -1.23 11.45 4.28
C SER A 105 -2.11 12.58 3.75
N ALA A 106 -2.30 12.60 2.44
CA ALA A 106 -3.24 13.44 1.74
C ALA A 106 -4.59 12.73 1.58
N ASN A 107 -5.63 13.49 1.23
CA ASN A 107 -6.87 12.90 0.75
C ASN A 107 -6.60 12.09 -0.52
N ILE A 108 -7.10 10.85 -0.55
CA ILE A 108 -6.96 9.95 -1.68
C ILE A 108 -7.52 10.65 -2.92
N THR A 109 -6.64 10.92 -3.88
CA THR A 109 -7.04 11.59 -5.12
C THR A 109 -6.78 10.67 -6.30
N LYS A 110 -7.82 10.45 -7.10
CA LYS A 110 -7.73 9.67 -8.34
C LYS A 110 -7.05 10.53 -9.41
N ILE A 111 -5.99 10.01 -10.00
CA ILE A 111 -5.27 10.63 -11.11
C ILE A 111 -5.52 9.76 -12.36
N GLY A 112 -6.24 10.30 -13.34
CA GLY A 112 -6.49 9.63 -14.61
C GLY A 112 -5.20 9.45 -15.41
N ALA A 113 -5.21 8.59 -16.43
CA ALA A 113 -4.04 8.39 -17.29
C ALA A 113 -3.70 9.68 -18.04
N GLY A 114 -2.45 10.13 -17.94
CA GLY A 114 -1.97 11.39 -18.51
C GLY A 114 -2.34 12.66 -17.71
N ASP A 115 -3.18 12.54 -16.69
CA ASP A 115 -3.60 13.66 -15.85
C ASP A 115 -2.53 14.04 -14.83
N MET A 116 -2.63 15.28 -14.35
CA MET A 116 -1.79 15.84 -13.30
C MET A 116 -2.68 16.40 -12.20
N VAL A 117 -2.26 16.19 -10.95
CA VAL A 117 -3.01 16.61 -9.76
C VAL A 117 -2.06 17.26 -8.75
N ASN A 118 -2.54 18.33 -8.14
CA ASN A 118 -1.87 18.96 -7.01
C ASN A 118 -2.37 18.33 -5.71
N LEU A 119 -1.49 17.61 -5.03
CA LEU A 119 -1.70 17.13 -3.67
C LEU A 119 -1.27 18.24 -2.71
N THR A 120 -2.18 18.67 -1.84
CA THR A 120 -1.88 19.66 -0.80
C THR A 120 -2.13 19.04 0.55
N ILE A 121 -1.09 19.01 1.39
CA ILE A 121 -1.16 18.49 2.75
C ILE A 121 -0.92 19.64 3.71
N LEU A 122 -1.83 19.76 4.67
CA LEU A 122 -1.67 20.62 5.84
C LEU A 122 -1.25 19.74 7.01
N SER A 123 -0.14 20.06 7.65
CA SER A 123 0.35 19.31 8.81
C SER A 123 0.88 20.26 9.87
N GLU A 124 0.76 19.85 11.13
CA GLU A 124 1.22 20.58 12.31
C GLU A 124 2.57 20.06 12.82
N ALA A 125 3.15 19.05 12.15
CA ALA A 125 4.44 18.48 12.52
C ALA A 125 5.59 19.52 12.45
N ASP A 126 6.69 19.22 13.14
CA ASP A 126 7.87 20.06 13.10
C ASP A 126 8.58 19.97 11.73
N CYS A 127 8.84 21.12 11.12
CA CYS A 127 9.55 21.26 9.85
C CYS A 127 11.08 21.23 10.01
N THR A 128 11.62 21.35 11.22
CA THR A 128 13.08 21.46 11.45
C THR A 128 13.90 20.31 10.84
N GLY A 129 13.27 19.15 10.65
CA GLY A 129 13.86 17.97 10.03
C GLY A 129 13.92 17.98 8.50
N PHE A 130 13.20 18.88 7.82
CA PHE A 130 13.15 18.90 6.35
C PHE A 130 13.00 20.32 5.77
N ASN A 131 13.33 21.35 6.55
CA ASN A 131 13.22 22.76 6.16
C ASN A 131 14.29 23.25 5.16
N SER A 132 15.17 22.38 4.65
CA SER A 132 16.15 22.72 3.63
C SER A 132 16.53 21.51 2.78
N SER A 133 16.88 21.74 1.51
CA SER A 133 17.37 20.70 0.58
C SER A 133 18.60 19.98 1.13
N SER A 134 19.43 20.69 1.91
CA SER A 134 20.60 20.11 2.56
C SER A 134 20.27 19.02 3.59
N LYS A 135 19.05 19.01 4.16
CA LYS A 135 18.57 18.03 5.13
C LYS A 135 17.73 16.91 4.50
N ILE A 136 17.06 17.18 3.38
CA ILE A 136 16.31 16.15 2.67
C ILE A 136 17.29 15.23 1.93
N LYS A 137 17.04 13.92 1.99
CA LYS A 137 17.73 12.92 1.19
C LYS A 137 16.89 12.57 -0.04
N GLU A 138 15.62 12.26 0.18
CA GLU A 138 14.72 11.74 -0.84
C GLU A 138 13.28 12.04 -0.43
N ILE A 139 12.45 12.33 -1.42
CA ILE A 139 11.01 12.42 -1.27
C ILE A 139 10.41 11.30 -2.11
N LEU A 140 9.49 10.54 -1.55
CA LEU A 140 8.79 9.44 -2.22
C LEU A 140 7.30 9.71 -2.19
N VAL A 141 6.65 9.64 -3.34
CA VAL A 141 5.19 9.57 -3.42
C VAL A 141 4.83 8.17 -3.86
N SER A 142 3.82 7.56 -3.23
CA SER A 142 3.38 6.22 -3.56
C SER A 142 1.87 6.16 -3.79
N SER A 143 1.50 5.38 -4.79
CA SER A 143 0.13 5.02 -5.10
C SER A 143 -0.41 3.97 -4.12
N THR A 144 -1.67 4.08 -3.75
CA THR A 144 -2.35 3.12 -2.86
C THR A 144 -2.82 1.87 -3.58
N ASN A 145 -3.15 1.95 -4.88
CA ASN A 145 -3.62 0.80 -5.65
C ASN A 145 -2.49 0.05 -6.37
N CYS A 146 -1.34 0.69 -6.60
CA CYS A 146 -0.16 0.09 -7.23
C CYS A 146 1.12 0.54 -6.51
N PRO A 147 1.31 0.20 -5.22
CA PRO A 147 2.39 0.74 -4.40
C PRO A 147 3.78 0.34 -4.86
N SER A 148 3.92 -0.81 -5.52
CA SER A 148 5.21 -1.35 -5.97
C SER A 148 5.63 -0.90 -7.35
N ASP A 149 4.70 -0.40 -8.17
CA ASP A 149 4.95 -0.05 -9.57
C ASP A 149 4.74 1.46 -9.83
N ALA A 150 3.72 2.06 -9.20
CA ALA A 150 3.42 3.49 -9.30
C ALA A 150 3.93 4.22 -8.05
N TYR A 151 5.25 4.39 -8.00
CA TYR A 151 5.92 5.28 -7.06
C TYR A 151 6.98 6.08 -7.83
N ASP A 152 7.31 7.26 -7.32
CA ASP A 152 8.43 8.03 -7.84
C ASP A 152 9.19 8.67 -6.69
N SER A 153 10.48 8.90 -6.90
CA SER A 153 11.30 9.65 -5.96
C SER A 153 11.87 10.93 -6.57
N PHE A 154 11.82 11.98 -5.76
CA PHE A 154 12.22 13.32 -6.14
C PHE A 154 13.48 13.70 -5.36
N ASP A 155 14.47 14.23 -6.08
CA ASP A 155 15.75 14.63 -5.49
C ASP A 155 15.55 15.86 -4.60
N ALA A 156 16.25 15.89 -3.47
CA ALA A 156 16.25 17.00 -2.54
C ALA A 156 16.70 18.33 -3.16
N ASN A 157 17.52 18.30 -4.22
CA ASN A 157 18.05 19.49 -4.88
C ASN A 157 16.99 20.26 -5.68
N ASP A 158 15.95 19.58 -6.14
CA ASP A 158 14.89 20.15 -6.99
C ASP A 158 13.69 20.66 -6.17
N VAL A 159 13.76 20.54 -4.84
CA VAL A 159 12.70 20.96 -3.92
C VAL A 159 12.63 22.48 -3.81
N GLU A 160 11.46 23.04 -4.10
CA GLU A 160 11.19 24.46 -3.94
C GLU A 160 10.78 24.76 -2.48
N PHE A 161 11.56 25.59 -1.80
CA PHE A 161 11.21 26.08 -0.46
C PHE A 161 10.62 27.49 -0.60
N GLN A 162 9.34 27.65 -0.25
CA GLN A 162 8.72 28.98 -0.30
C GLN A 162 9.06 29.82 0.93
N ARG A 163 8.95 29.24 2.12
CA ARG A 163 9.21 29.92 3.40
C ARG A 163 9.76 28.91 4.40
N CYS A 164 10.98 29.17 4.84
CA CYS A 164 11.67 28.53 5.96
C CYS A 164 12.66 29.55 6.56
#